data_AF-A0A9D1C2K8-F1
#
_entry.id   AF-A0A9D1C2K8-F1
#
_cell.length_a   1.000
_cell.length_b   1.000
_cell.length_c   1.000
_cell.angle_alpha   90.00
_cell.angle_beta   90.00
_cell.angle_gamma   90.00
#
_symmetry.space_group_name_H-M   'P 1'
#
loop_
_entity.id
_entity.type
_entity.pdbx_description
1 polymer ?
#
loop_
_entity_poly.entity_id
_entity_poly.type
_entity_poly.pdbx_seq_one_letter_code
_entity_poly.pdbx_strand_id
1 'polypeptide(L)' 'MLEKTGKTTSLLTMLGFDFYNKDKEVASFYVDEYDVFMIDGKYYTISSGSFDYEAVKCIYEEALRKD' A
#
# COMPACT_ATOMS: atom_id res chain seq x y z
N MET A 1 -7.49 -10.50 2.23
CA MET A 1 -8.30 -9.43 1.60
C MET A 1 -8.04 -8.12 2.34
N LEU A 2 -7.85 -7.01 1.62
CA LEU A 2 -7.70 -5.69 2.24
C LEU A 2 -9.06 -5.13 2.60
N GLU A 3 -9.21 -4.69 3.85
CA GLU A 3 -10.40 -4.01 4.34
C GLU A 3 -10.05 -2.59 4.75
N LYS A 4 -10.90 -1.62 4.40
CA LYS A 4 -10.74 -0.25 4.86
C LYS A 4 -10.80 -0.21 6.38
N THR A 5 -9.88 0.52 6.99
CA THR A 5 -9.85 0.69 8.44
C THR A 5 -9.94 2.16 8.83
N GLY A 6 -10.50 2.42 10.01
CA GLY A 6 -10.41 3.72 10.67
C GLY A 6 -9.12 3.87 11.50
N LYS A 7 -8.31 2.80 11.62
CA LYS A 7 -7.00 2.89 12.25
C LYS A 7 -6.07 3.70 11.35
N THR A 8 -5.41 4.67 11.95
CA THR A 8 -4.38 5.48 11.31
C THR A 8 -3.08 5.31 12.08
N THR A 9 -1.97 5.57 11.40
CA THR A 9 -0.63 5.45 11.97
C THR A 9 0.25 6.60 11.49
N SER A 10 1.44 6.74 12.07
CA SER A 10 2.38 7.80 11.71
C SER A 10 3.25 7.37 10.53
N LEU A 11 3.38 8.22 9.50
CA LEU A 11 4.32 7.99 8.39
C LEU A 11 5.77 7.84 8.86
N LEU A 12 6.12 8.43 10.02
CA LEU A 12 7.48 8.34 10.58
C LEU A 12 7.84 6.92 11.06
N THR A 13 6.84 6.08 11.29
CA THR A 13 7.01 4.72 11.82
C THR A 13 6.70 3.65 10.77
N MET A 14 6.36 4.04 9.53
CA MET A 14 6.03 3.10 8.47
C MET A 14 7.26 2.72 7.65
N LEU A 15 7.33 1.46 7.23
CA LEU A 15 8.20 1.01 6.16
C LEU A 15 7.55 1.40 4.83
N GLY A 16 8.22 2.26 4.07
CA GLY A 16 7.77 2.74 2.76
C GLY A 16 8.38 1.95 1.62
N PHE A 17 7.60 1.77 0.56
CA PHE A 17 8.00 1.14 -0.67
C PHE A 17 7.46 1.95 -1.84
N ASP A 18 8.38 2.46 -2.64
CA ASP A 18 8.07 3.29 -3.79
C ASP A 18 8.29 2.47 -5.06
N PHE A 19 7.30 2.50 -5.95
CA PHE A 19 7.35 1.87 -7.25
C PHE A 19 7.64 2.92 -8.31
N TYR A 20 8.65 2.63 -9.13
CA TYR A 20 9.08 3.51 -10.20
C TYR A 20 8.86 2.85 -11.57
N ASN A 21 8.37 3.63 -12.52
CA ASN A 21 8.45 3.31 -13.94
C ASN A 21 9.47 4.26 -14.57
N LYS A 22 10.62 3.71 -14.97
CA LYS A 22 11.82 4.49 -15.30
C LYS A 22 12.21 5.36 -14.09
N ASP A 23 12.16 6.68 -14.24
CA ASP A 23 12.56 7.65 -13.20
C ASP A 23 11.35 8.36 -12.56
N LYS A 24 10.12 7.91 -12.85
CA LYS A 24 8.89 8.49 -12.29
C LYS A 24 8.29 7.53 -11.26
N GLU A 25 8.06 8.03 -10.04
CA GLU A 25 7.24 7.30 -9.05
C GLU A 25 5.82 7.17 -9.60
N VAL A 26 5.32 5.94 -9.66
CA VAL A 26 3.97 5.63 -10.15
C VAL A 26 3.05 5.21 -9.01
N ALA A 27 3.59 4.67 -7.92
CA ALA A 27 2.84 4.30 -6.73
C ALA A 27 3.76 4.24 -5.52
N SER A 28 3.20 4.50 -4.35
CA SER A 28 3.85 4.25 -3.07
C SER A 28 2.90 3.49 -2.15
N PHE A 29 3.47 2.55 -1.39
CA PHE A 29 2.75 1.88 -0.31
C PHE A 29 3.58 1.89 0.96
N TYR A 30 2.88 1.92 2.09
CA TYR A 30 3.49 1.98 3.40
C TYR A 30 2.85 0.96 4.31
N VAL A 31 3.63 0.36 5.20
CA VAL A 31 3.13 -0.58 6.22
C VAL A 31 3.75 -0.28 7.58
N ASP A 32 2.96 -0.35 8.65
CA ASP A 32 3.46 -0.21 10.03
C ASP A 32 3.57 -1.54 10.77
N GLU A 33 4.02 -1.48 12.02
CA GLU A 33 4.16 -2.65 12.91
C GLU A 33 2.81 -3.31 13.32
N TYR A 34 1.67 -2.67 13.01
CA TYR A 34 0.33 -3.15 13.33
C TYR A 34 -0.42 -3.67 12.08
N ASP A 35 0.32 -3.94 10.99
CA ASP A 35 -0.23 -4.36 9.71
C ASP A 35 -1.28 -3.36 9.14
N VAL A 36 -1.11 -2.06 9.43
CA VAL A 36 -1.87 -0.99 8.80
C VAL A 36 -1.14 -0.53 7.54
N PHE A 37 -1.80 -0.74 6.40
CA PHE A 37 -1.28 -0.39 5.08
C PHE A 37 -1.82 0.97 4.65
N MET A 38 -0.96 1.86 4.17
CA MET A 38 -1.36 3.09 3.49
C MET A 38 -1.08 2.98 1.98
N ILE A 39 -2.11 3.18 1.17
CA ILE A 39 -2.06 3.15 -0.30
C ILE A 39 -2.86 4.35 -0.81
N ASP A 40 -2.25 5.23 -1.61
CA ASP A 40 -2.87 6.47 -2.12
C ASP A 40 -3.54 7.32 -0.99
N GLY A 41 -2.90 7.40 0.18
CA GLY A 41 -3.43 8.12 1.34
C GLY A 41 -4.64 7.48 2.04
N LYS A 42 -5.00 6.24 1.67
CA LYS A 42 -6.08 5.46 2.31
C LYS A 42 -5.50 4.32 3.13
N TYR A 43 -6.15 4.01 4.26
CA TYR A 43 -5.68 3.01 5.22
C TYR A 43 -6.46 1.70 5.14
N TYR A 44 -5.74 0.59 5.19
CA TYR A 44 -6.29 -0.76 5.10
C TYR A 44 -5.65 -1.70 6.11
N THR A 45 -6.36 -2.76 6.50
CA THR A 45 -5.85 -3.89 7.28
C THR A 45 -6.14 -5.20 6.55
N ILE A 46 -5.37 -6.24 6.85
CA ILE A 46 -5.66 -7.58 6.35
C ILE A 46 -6.69 -8.23 7.28
N SER A 47 -7.89 -8.50 6.77
CA SER A 47 -8.93 -9.17 7.56
C SER A 47 -8.82 -10.68 7.55
N SER A 48 -8.11 -11.24 6.57
CA SER A 48 -7.88 -12.67 6.40
C SER A 48 -6.82 -12.92 5.31
N GLY A 49 -6.03 -13.97 5.49
CA GLY A 49 -4.96 -14.38 4.56
C GLY A 49 -3.64 -13.63 4.77
N SER A 50 -2.67 -13.89 3.88
CA SER A 50 -1.41 -13.14 3.81
C SER A 50 -1.55 -11.95 2.85
N PHE A 51 -0.91 -10.83 3.15
CA PHE A 51 -0.64 -9.82 2.13
C PHE A 51 0.49 -10.34 1.25
N ASP A 52 0.16 -10.67 0.01
CA ASP A 52 1.05 -11.35 -0.91
C ASP A 52 1.35 -10.51 -2.16
N TYR A 53 2.19 -11.07 -3.02
CA TYR A 53 2.64 -10.44 -4.26
C TYR A 53 1.48 -10.01 -5.17
N GLU A 54 0.39 -10.78 -5.25
CA GLU A 54 -0.73 -10.44 -6.13
C GLU A 54 -1.49 -9.20 -5.64
N ALA A 55 -1.61 -9.02 -4.31
CA ALA A 55 -2.17 -7.79 -3.75
C ALA A 55 -1.30 -6.57 -4.08
N VAL A 56 0.02 -6.70 -3.93
CA VAL A 56 0.99 -5.64 -4.26
C VAL A 56 0.97 -5.30 -5.76
N LYS A 57 0.96 -6.32 -6.60
CA LYS A 57 0.91 -6.19 -8.06
C LYS A 57 -0.37 -5.48 -8.52
N CYS A 58 -1.52 -5.82 -7.95
CA CYS A 58 -2.79 -5.16 -8.27
C CYS A 58 -2.75 -3.65 -7.99
N ILE A 59 -2.18 -3.25 -6.83
CA ILE A 59 -1.98 -1.84 -6.48
C ILE A 59 -1.10 -1.13 -7.53
N TYR A 60 0.01 -1.76 -7.90
CA TYR A 60 0.94 -1.23 -8.90
C TYR A 60 0.29 -1.09 -10.29
N GLU A 61 -0.42 -2.12 -10.76
CA GLU A 61 -1.09 -2.12 -12.07
C GLU A 61 -2.21 -1.07 -12.15
N GLU A 62 -2.99 -0.89 -11.09
CA GLU A 62 -4.02 0.15 -11.03
C GLU A 62 -3.43 1.56 -11.06
N ALA A 63 -2.26 1.76 -10.43
CA ALA A 63 -1.59 3.05 -10.46
C ALA A 63 -1.05 3.39 -11.87
N LEU A 64 -0.49 2.41 -12.58
CA LEU A 64 -0.04 2.57 -13.96
C LEU A 64 -1.16 2.91 -14.96
N ARG A 65 -2.43 2.58 -14.65
CA ARG A 65 -3.58 2.91 -15.51
C ARG A 65 -4.07 4.35 -15.38
N LYS A 66 -3.67 5.06 -14.31
CA LYS A 66 -4.10 6.44 -14.04
C LYS A 66 -3.20 7.50 -14.71
N ASP A 67 -2.08 7.09 -15.30
CA ASP A 67 -1.18 7.89 -16.14
C ASP A 67 -1.42 7.65 -17.64
#